data_AF-A0A1B1BDK8-F1
#
_entry.id   AF-A0A1B1BDK8-F1
#
_cell.length_a   1.000
_cell.length_b   1.000
_cell.length_c   1.000
_cell.angle_alpha   90.00
_cell.angle_beta   90.00
_cell.angle_gamma   90.00
#
_symmetry.space_group_name_H-M   'P 1'
#
loop_
_entity.id
_entity.type
_entity.pdbx_description
1 polymer ?
#
loop_
_entity_poly.entity_id
_entity_poly.type
_entity_poly.pdbx_seq_one_letter_code
_entity_poly.pdbx_strand_id
1 'polypeptide(L)'
;MADPDVERAKEATAGLDGVTVHTEAVAALDAPGVAAVLIASPGPAHEEALLAAFDRGLPVLCEKPMVPHSTGALRVVEAEARLGRRLAQIGFMRRYDTEYRRLKALLDGGALGRPLMLHCTHRNVSSPADFTSAMLIDSSVSHEIDAARWLLGQELTAVTVLRPASSAGAPEGLIDPQFVLFETERGALVDVEVFVNCGFGYQVRCEAVCEAGSARIGDEHTMVVTSGGRATEDVAQDYLVRFADAYDREVQAWVDATRRGRVTGPGAWDGYAASVVAEAGVRALETGGRVAVELAPRPDLYAEVSR
;
A
#
# COMPACT_ATOMS: atom_id res chain seq x y z
N MET A 1 13.59 17.54 10.46
CA MET A 1 13.77 16.92 9.13
C MET A 1 15.11 16.22 9.08
N ALA A 2 15.20 15.04 8.49
CA ALA A 2 16.47 14.36 8.23
C ALA A 2 16.54 13.96 6.76
N ASP A 3 17.62 14.35 6.09
CA ASP A 3 17.92 13.93 4.73
C ASP A 3 19.45 13.99 4.52
N PRO A 4 20.09 12.97 3.92
CA PRO A 4 21.51 13.03 3.60
C PRO A 4 21.85 14.18 2.63
N ASP A 5 20.88 14.63 1.82
CA ASP A 5 20.97 15.84 1.02
C ASP A 5 20.40 17.04 1.80
N VAL A 6 21.31 17.83 2.36
CA VAL A 6 20.99 19.01 3.19
C VAL A 6 20.22 20.07 2.38
N GLU A 7 20.54 20.25 1.10
CA GLU A 7 19.88 21.28 0.29
C GLU A 7 18.44 20.84 -0.01
N ARG A 8 18.23 19.56 -0.35
CA ARG A 8 16.89 19.00 -0.48
C ARG A 8 16.07 19.12 0.81
N ALA A 9 16.67 18.86 1.98
CA ALA A 9 15.98 19.06 3.26
C ALA A 9 15.62 20.52 3.53
N LYS A 10 16.50 21.48 3.18
CA LYS A 10 16.22 22.92 3.32
C LYS A 10 15.10 23.35 2.38
N GLU A 11 15.10 22.86 1.14
CA GLU A 11 14.03 23.13 0.17
C GLU A 11 12.69 22.57 0.66
N ALA A 12 12.67 21.33 1.13
CA ALA A 12 11.46 20.68 1.65
C ALA A 12 10.89 21.35 2.92
N THR A 13 11.72 22.10 3.65
CA THR A 13 11.35 22.79 4.89
C THR A 13 11.24 24.30 4.73
N ALA A 14 11.41 24.81 3.50
CA ALA A 14 11.36 26.23 3.20
C ALA A 14 9.99 26.81 3.58
N GLY A 15 9.99 27.89 4.37
CA GLY A 15 8.76 28.54 4.85
C GLY A 15 8.15 27.91 6.10
N LEU A 16 8.78 26.87 6.68
CA LEU A 16 8.40 26.32 7.98
C LEU A 16 9.30 26.87 9.09
N ASP A 17 8.69 27.37 10.16
CA ASP A 17 9.42 27.83 11.33
C ASP A 17 9.78 26.66 12.27
N GLY A 18 10.95 26.76 12.92
CA GLY A 18 11.35 25.83 13.99
C GLY A 18 11.80 24.44 13.51
N VAL A 19 12.03 24.23 12.21
CA VAL A 19 12.52 22.94 11.71
C VAL A 19 14.04 22.86 11.80
N THR A 20 14.55 21.89 12.55
CA THR A 20 15.97 21.53 12.54
C THR A 20 16.22 20.49 11.45
N VAL A 21 17.27 20.70 10.65
CA VAL A 21 17.74 19.79 9.60
C VAL A 21 18.91 18.97 10.12
N HIS A 22 18.84 17.66 9.93
CA HIS A 22 19.89 16.69 10.23
C HIS A 22 20.28 15.94 8.95
N THR A 23 21.54 15.49 8.84
CA THR A 23 21.98 14.62 7.73
C THR A 23 21.72 13.14 8.01
N GLU A 24 21.61 12.77 9.28
CA GLU A 24 21.43 11.39 9.72
C GLU A 24 20.06 11.21 10.39
N ALA A 25 19.35 10.15 10.03
CA ALA A 25 18.03 9.85 10.58
C ALA A 25 18.08 9.66 12.11
N VAL A 26 19.07 8.91 12.61
CA VAL A 26 19.25 8.65 14.04
C VAL A 26 19.44 9.95 14.83
N ALA A 27 20.21 10.89 14.30
CA ALA A 27 20.42 12.19 14.96
C ALA A 27 19.13 13.01 15.07
N ALA A 28 18.22 12.90 14.10
CA ALA A 28 16.91 13.53 14.18
C ALA A 28 15.97 12.83 15.17
N LEU A 29 16.07 11.50 15.34
CA LEU A 29 15.28 10.77 16.34
C LEU A 29 15.63 11.18 17.78
N ASP A 30 16.89 11.56 18.03
CA ASP A 30 17.38 12.04 19.34
C ASP A 30 17.17 13.53 19.57
N ALA A 31 16.61 14.26 18.60
CA ALA A 31 16.43 15.70 18.71
C ALA A 31 15.41 16.04 19.82
N PRO A 32 15.67 17.08 20.64
CA PRO A 32 14.74 17.50 21.68
C PRO A 32 13.34 17.80 21.14
N GLY A 33 12.31 17.24 21.77
CA GLY A 33 10.91 17.49 21.41
C GLY A 33 10.32 16.55 20.35
N VAL A 34 11.11 15.61 19.80
CA VAL A 34 10.57 14.58 18.90
C VAL A 34 9.70 13.60 19.68
N ALA A 35 8.43 13.52 19.28
CA ALA A 35 7.42 12.67 19.93
C ALA A 35 6.87 11.57 19.02
N ALA A 36 7.15 11.64 17.71
CA ALA A 36 6.77 10.67 16.70
C ALA A 36 7.62 10.90 15.44
N VAL A 37 7.69 9.92 14.54
CA VAL A 37 8.47 10.01 13.29
C VAL A 37 7.66 9.53 12.08
N LEU A 38 7.78 10.26 10.97
CA LEU A 38 7.33 9.82 9.65
C LEU A 38 8.57 9.43 8.83
N ILE A 39 8.61 8.20 8.33
CA ILE A 39 9.69 7.66 7.51
C ILE A 39 9.23 7.64 6.05
N ALA A 40 9.83 8.51 5.23
CA ALA A 40 9.61 8.60 3.79
C ALA A 40 10.95 8.65 3.01
N SER A 41 11.98 8.02 3.57
CA SER A 41 13.27 7.81 2.93
C SER A 41 13.18 6.72 1.84
N PRO A 42 14.26 6.43 1.08
CA PRO A 42 14.26 5.25 0.22
C PRO A 42 14.05 3.95 1.01
N GLY A 43 13.30 3.00 0.44
CA GLY A 43 12.89 1.76 1.10
C GLY A 43 14.00 0.98 1.85
N PRO A 44 15.23 0.86 1.32
CA PRO A 44 16.33 0.19 2.04
C PRO A 44 16.71 0.80 3.39
N ALA A 45 16.41 2.09 3.61
CA ALA A 45 16.71 2.78 4.88
C ALA A 45 15.60 2.61 5.93
N HIS A 46 14.44 2.07 5.57
CA HIS A 46 13.29 1.99 6.49
C HIS A 46 13.54 1.07 7.69
N GLU A 47 14.21 -0.07 7.49
CA GLU A 47 14.41 -1.05 8.56
C GLU A 47 15.19 -0.47 9.73
N GLU A 48 16.34 0.15 9.44
CA GLU A 48 17.19 0.78 10.45
C GLU A 48 16.44 1.90 11.18
N ALA A 49 15.73 2.76 10.44
CA ALA A 49 14.97 3.86 11.01
C ALA A 49 13.79 3.37 11.89
N LEU A 50 13.08 2.32 11.48
CA LEU A 50 12.01 1.69 12.25
C LEU A 50 12.53 1.12 13.56
N LEU A 51 13.60 0.33 13.52
CA LEU A 51 14.20 -0.29 14.70
C LEU A 51 14.74 0.78 15.66
N ALA A 52 15.41 1.81 15.14
CA ALA A 52 15.91 2.92 15.95
C ALA A 52 14.76 3.72 16.63
N ALA A 53 13.61 3.87 15.96
CA ALA A 53 12.43 4.50 16.55
C ALA A 53 11.79 3.62 17.63
N PHE A 54 11.74 2.30 17.42
CA PHE A 54 11.25 1.33 18.40
C PHE A 54 12.08 1.31 19.68
N ASP A 55 13.41 1.36 19.57
CA ASP A 55 14.32 1.45 20.72
C ASP A 55 14.06 2.70 21.58
N ARG A 56 13.53 3.77 20.96
CA ARG A 56 13.15 5.03 21.61
C ARG A 56 11.69 5.06 22.05
N GLY A 57 10.91 4.03 21.72
CA GLY A 57 9.48 3.97 21.97
C GLY A 57 8.67 5.02 21.21
N LEU A 58 9.19 5.51 20.09
CA LEU A 58 8.55 6.53 19.26
C LEU A 58 7.49 5.89 18.34
N PRO A 59 6.26 6.44 18.29
CA PRO A 59 5.28 6.12 17.27
C PRO A 59 5.81 6.47 15.87
N VAL A 60 5.52 5.60 14.90
CA VAL A 60 6.05 5.68 13.53
C VAL A 60 4.91 5.62 12.51
N LEU A 61 4.94 6.50 11.51
CA LEU A 61 4.28 6.29 10.22
C LEU A 61 5.38 5.99 9.20
N CYS A 62 5.38 4.79 8.62
CA CYS A 62 6.37 4.38 7.63
C CYS A 62 5.72 4.23 6.26
N GLU A 63 6.23 4.96 5.27
CA GLU A 63 5.81 4.79 3.88
C GLU A 63 6.05 3.36 3.38
N LYS A 64 5.28 2.99 2.36
CA LYS A 64 5.44 1.69 1.69
C LYS A 64 6.61 1.73 0.69
N PRO A 65 7.28 0.59 0.43
CA PRO A 65 7.17 -0.66 1.18
C PRO A 65 7.74 -0.50 2.59
N MET A 66 7.22 -1.22 3.58
CA MET A 66 7.70 -1.13 4.97
C MET A 66 9.21 -1.37 5.02
N VAL A 67 9.70 -2.41 4.34
CA VAL A 67 11.11 -2.69 4.07
C VAL A 67 11.22 -3.49 2.75
N PRO A 68 12.41 -3.62 2.13
CA PRO A 68 12.54 -4.25 0.81
C PRO A 68 12.22 -5.75 0.75
N HIS A 69 12.42 -6.49 1.85
CA HIS A 69 12.31 -7.95 1.88
C HIS A 69 11.48 -8.44 3.06
N SER A 70 10.74 -9.54 2.85
CA SER A 70 9.88 -10.16 3.86
C SER A 70 10.65 -10.58 5.11
N THR A 71 11.91 -10.99 4.97
CA THR A 71 12.77 -11.36 6.11
C THR A 71 13.10 -10.16 7.00
N GLY A 72 13.34 -8.98 6.41
CA GLY A 72 13.46 -7.73 7.17
C GLY A 72 12.13 -7.32 7.79
N ALA A 73 11.04 -7.52 7.05
CA ALA A 73 9.72 -7.15 7.54
C ALA A 73 9.33 -7.99 8.77
N LEU A 74 9.71 -9.26 8.78
CA LEU A 74 9.55 -10.14 9.94
C LEU A 74 10.39 -9.67 11.13
N ARG A 75 11.64 -9.23 10.92
CA ARG A 75 12.46 -8.66 12.01
C ARG A 75 11.83 -7.41 12.63
N VAL A 76 11.20 -6.56 11.82
CA VAL A 76 10.44 -5.38 12.30
C VAL A 76 9.23 -5.83 13.13
N VAL A 77 8.44 -6.80 12.64
CA VAL A 77 7.30 -7.39 13.37
C VAL A 77 7.74 -7.98 14.71
N GLU A 78 8.82 -8.76 14.73
CA GLU A 78 9.34 -9.37 15.96
C GLU A 78 9.87 -8.31 16.93
N ALA A 79 10.51 -7.25 16.43
CA ALA A 79 10.98 -6.14 17.26
C ALA A 79 9.82 -5.41 17.94
N GLU A 80 8.77 -5.07 17.20
CA GLU A 80 7.57 -4.44 17.75
C GLU A 80 6.83 -5.38 18.71
N ALA A 81 6.74 -6.68 18.39
CA ALA A 81 6.17 -7.69 19.27
C ALA A 81 6.89 -7.79 20.63
N ARG A 82 8.23 -7.70 20.65
CA ARG A 82 9.03 -7.69 21.89
C ARG A 82 8.73 -6.47 22.78
N LEU A 83 8.26 -5.36 22.22
CA LEU A 83 7.83 -4.20 23.00
C LEU A 83 6.47 -4.42 23.69
N GLY A 84 5.70 -5.42 23.26
CA GLY A 84 4.36 -5.71 23.78
C GLY A 84 3.31 -4.63 23.45
N ARG A 85 3.62 -3.70 22.53
CA ARG A 85 2.70 -2.65 22.08
C ARG A 85 3.01 -2.24 20.65
N ARG A 86 1.98 -1.81 19.93
CA ARG A 86 2.11 -1.26 18.57
C ARG A 86 2.59 0.19 18.60
N LEU A 87 3.51 0.53 17.72
CA LEU A 87 4.06 1.86 17.46
C LEU A 87 4.02 2.22 15.97
N ALA A 88 4.11 1.26 15.06
CA ALA A 88 4.17 1.47 13.62
C ALA A 88 2.80 1.41 12.94
N GLN A 89 2.53 2.42 12.13
CA GLN A 89 1.55 2.40 11.05
C GLN A 89 2.28 2.38 9.70
N ILE A 90 1.81 1.55 8.76
CA ILE A 90 2.36 1.45 7.41
C ILE A 90 1.47 2.21 6.42
N GLY A 91 2.09 2.94 5.50
CA GLY A 91 1.50 3.86 4.52
C GLY A 91 0.64 3.20 3.43
N PHE A 92 -0.33 2.36 3.80
CA PHE A 92 -1.31 1.82 2.85
C PHE A 92 -2.53 2.75 2.77
N MET A 93 -2.32 3.91 2.16
CA MET A 93 -3.27 5.02 2.05
C MET A 93 -4.64 4.62 1.46
N ARG A 94 -4.74 3.55 0.67
CA ARG A 94 -6.03 3.08 0.13
C ARG A 94 -7.05 2.72 1.20
N ARG A 95 -6.63 2.29 2.40
CA ARG A 95 -7.56 2.06 3.53
C ARG A 95 -8.20 3.36 4.05
N TYR A 96 -7.69 4.52 3.63
CA TYR A 96 -8.16 5.86 3.99
C TYR A 96 -8.91 6.56 2.85
N ASP A 97 -8.96 5.96 1.66
CA ASP A 97 -9.80 6.42 0.56
C ASP A 97 -11.29 6.24 0.90
N THR A 98 -12.10 7.25 0.54
CA THR A 98 -13.53 7.27 0.89
C THR A 98 -14.30 6.13 0.22
N GLU A 99 -14.01 5.83 -1.04
CA GLU A 99 -14.70 4.75 -1.76
C GLU A 99 -14.32 3.39 -1.18
N TYR A 100 -13.04 3.15 -0.92
CA TYR A 100 -12.56 1.92 -0.26
C TYR A 100 -13.16 1.72 1.13
N ARG A 101 -13.29 2.79 1.93
CA ARG A 101 -13.94 2.72 3.26
C ARG A 101 -15.44 2.43 3.16
N ARG A 102 -16.13 2.99 2.16
CA ARG A 102 -17.54 2.67 1.88
C ARG A 102 -17.70 1.21 1.48
N LEU A 103 -16.84 0.71 0.59
CA LEU A 103 -16.82 -0.69 0.19
C LEU A 103 -16.57 -1.59 1.40
N LYS A 104 -15.54 -1.32 2.21
CA LYS A 104 -15.26 -2.08 3.44
C LYS A 104 -16.47 -2.13 4.38
N ALA A 105 -17.10 -0.99 4.65
CA ALA A 105 -18.27 -0.92 5.52
C ALA A 105 -19.45 -1.73 4.97
N LEU A 106 -19.66 -1.73 3.65
CA LEU A 106 -20.69 -2.54 3.00
C LEU A 106 -20.42 -4.05 3.14
N LEU A 107 -19.16 -4.47 2.91
CA LEU A 107 -18.76 -5.87 3.06
C LEU A 107 -18.88 -6.34 4.51
N ASP A 108 -18.41 -5.53 5.47
CA ASP A 108 -18.50 -5.82 6.91
C ASP A 108 -19.94 -5.87 7.41
N GLY A 109 -20.84 -5.09 6.78
CA GLY A 109 -22.27 -5.12 7.10
C GLY A 109 -22.97 -6.41 6.69
N GLY A 110 -22.38 -7.22 5.80
CA GLY A 110 -22.90 -8.52 5.38
C GLY A 110 -24.18 -8.47 4.54
N ALA A 111 -24.66 -7.28 4.16
CA ALA A 111 -25.92 -7.11 3.42
C ALA A 111 -25.93 -7.80 2.05
N LEU A 112 -24.75 -8.01 1.45
CA LEU A 112 -24.58 -8.71 0.17
C LEU A 112 -24.17 -10.19 0.33
N GLY A 113 -24.17 -10.71 1.56
CA GLY A 113 -23.62 -12.04 1.87
C GLY A 113 -22.09 -12.07 1.85
N ARG A 114 -21.50 -13.27 1.79
CA ARG A 114 -20.03 -13.44 1.80
C ARG A 114 -19.42 -12.94 0.48
N PRO A 115 -18.30 -12.20 0.51
CA PRO A 115 -17.52 -11.91 -0.68
C PRO A 115 -16.94 -13.18 -1.31
N LEU A 116 -17.06 -13.32 -2.63
CA LEU A 116 -16.60 -14.47 -3.41
C LEU A 116 -15.43 -14.10 -4.31
N MET A 117 -15.46 -12.92 -4.91
CA MET A 117 -14.41 -12.43 -5.82
C MET A 117 -14.16 -10.94 -5.63
N LEU A 118 -12.90 -10.51 -5.82
CA LEU A 118 -12.56 -9.12 -6.08
C LEU A 118 -11.94 -8.99 -7.47
N HIS A 119 -12.47 -8.10 -8.29
CA HIS A 119 -11.90 -7.72 -9.58
C HIS A 119 -11.24 -6.35 -9.46
N CYS A 120 -9.91 -6.29 -9.58
CA CYS A 120 -9.14 -5.08 -9.39
C CYS A 120 -8.51 -4.62 -10.71
N THR A 121 -8.45 -3.30 -10.89
CA THR A 121 -7.74 -2.66 -12.00
C THR A 121 -6.76 -1.64 -11.44
N HIS A 122 -5.51 -1.69 -11.89
CA HIS A 122 -4.47 -0.73 -11.54
C HIS A 122 -3.72 -0.30 -12.80
N ARG A 123 -4.00 0.92 -13.27
CA ARG A 123 -3.38 1.46 -14.48
C ARG A 123 -2.62 2.74 -14.19
N ASN A 124 -1.46 2.90 -14.84
CA ASN A 124 -0.67 4.12 -14.82
C ASN A 124 -0.46 4.64 -16.23
N VAL A 125 -0.26 5.96 -16.34
CA VAL A 125 0.01 6.63 -17.63
C VAL A 125 1.31 6.09 -18.22
N SER A 126 2.39 6.11 -17.44
CA SER A 126 3.70 5.57 -17.79
C SER A 126 4.49 5.19 -16.54
N SER A 127 5.41 4.23 -16.69
CA SER A 127 6.35 3.88 -15.63
C SER A 127 7.65 4.70 -15.69
N PRO A 128 8.37 4.87 -14.57
CA PRO A 128 9.75 5.38 -14.56
C PRO A 128 10.69 4.58 -15.46
N ALA A 129 11.84 5.17 -15.82
CA ALA A 129 12.80 4.56 -16.75
C ALA A 129 13.49 3.29 -16.19
N ASP A 130 13.65 3.20 -14.89
CA ASP A 130 14.25 2.09 -14.16
C ASP A 130 13.22 1.05 -13.67
N PHE A 131 11.95 1.21 -14.07
CA PHE A 131 10.87 0.32 -13.64
C PHE A 131 10.99 -1.06 -14.29
N THR A 132 10.94 -2.11 -13.46
CA THR A 132 11.11 -3.50 -13.91
C THR A 132 9.81 -4.29 -13.89
N SER A 133 9.77 -5.44 -14.56
CA SER A 133 8.60 -6.33 -14.56
C SER A 133 8.22 -6.81 -13.15
N ALA A 134 9.20 -6.97 -12.25
CA ALA A 134 8.97 -7.31 -10.85
C ALA A 134 8.32 -6.16 -10.06
N MET A 135 8.65 -4.91 -10.42
CA MET A 135 8.09 -3.72 -9.75
C MET A 135 6.60 -3.53 -9.99
N LEU A 136 6.03 -4.08 -11.08
CA LEU A 136 4.57 -4.16 -11.22
C LEU A 136 3.95 -4.92 -10.05
N ILE A 137 4.62 -5.96 -9.55
CA ILE A 137 4.14 -6.77 -8.43
C ILE A 137 4.49 -6.13 -7.09
N ASP A 138 5.78 -5.88 -6.82
CA ASP A 138 6.23 -5.45 -5.49
C ASP A 138 5.87 -4.00 -5.15
N SER A 139 5.74 -3.13 -6.15
CA SER A 139 5.57 -1.69 -5.95
C SER A 139 4.16 -1.21 -6.30
N SER A 140 3.55 -1.74 -7.36
CA SER A 140 2.19 -1.38 -7.77
C SER A 140 1.13 -2.29 -7.14
N VAL A 141 1.17 -3.59 -7.42
CA VAL A 141 0.17 -4.57 -6.93
C VAL A 141 0.23 -4.76 -5.40
N SER A 142 1.29 -4.32 -4.72
CA SER A 142 1.35 -4.30 -3.25
C SER A 142 0.21 -3.50 -2.60
N HIS A 143 -0.34 -2.50 -3.30
CA HIS A 143 -1.55 -1.82 -2.83
C HIS A 143 -2.80 -2.69 -2.90
N GLU A 144 -2.99 -3.46 -3.96
CA GLU A 144 -4.07 -4.45 -4.08
C GLU A 144 -3.90 -5.61 -3.10
N ILE A 145 -2.68 -6.06 -2.86
CA ILE A 145 -2.37 -7.10 -1.86
C ILE A 145 -2.87 -6.66 -0.48
N ASP A 146 -2.51 -5.45 -0.05
CA ASP A 146 -2.97 -4.91 1.23
C ASP A 146 -4.49 -4.70 1.26
N ALA A 147 -5.04 -4.04 0.24
CA ALA A 147 -6.45 -3.72 0.17
C ALA A 147 -7.33 -4.98 0.14
N ALA A 148 -6.94 -6.02 -0.60
CA ALA A 148 -7.67 -7.29 -0.67
C ALA A 148 -7.72 -7.98 0.70
N ARG A 149 -6.58 -8.07 1.40
CA ARG A 149 -6.51 -8.65 2.75
C ARG A 149 -7.46 -7.92 3.71
N TRP A 150 -7.44 -6.60 3.67
CA TRP A 150 -8.26 -5.76 4.53
C TRP A 150 -9.76 -5.81 4.18
N LEU A 151 -10.11 -5.73 2.90
CA LEU A 151 -11.50 -5.79 2.43
C LEU A 151 -12.13 -7.13 2.80
N LEU A 152 -11.42 -8.23 2.54
CA LEU A 152 -11.93 -9.59 2.75
C LEU A 152 -11.79 -10.09 4.19
N GLY A 153 -10.91 -9.47 5.00
CA GLY A 153 -10.57 -9.97 6.33
C GLY A 153 -9.94 -11.38 6.28
N GLN A 154 -9.09 -11.60 5.27
CA GLN A 154 -8.51 -12.90 4.95
C GLN A 154 -7.07 -12.75 4.48
N GLU A 155 -6.24 -13.77 4.75
CA GLU A 155 -4.90 -13.85 4.17
C GLU A 155 -4.92 -14.44 2.76
N LEU A 156 -3.94 -14.01 1.95
CA LEU A 156 -3.69 -14.54 0.61
C LEU A 156 -2.78 -15.77 0.74
N THR A 157 -3.18 -16.91 0.16
CA THR A 157 -2.53 -18.21 0.34
C THR A 157 -1.80 -18.71 -0.89
N ALA A 158 -2.07 -18.12 -2.06
CA ALA A 158 -1.34 -18.40 -3.29
C ALA A 158 -1.46 -17.24 -4.28
N VAL A 159 -0.53 -17.20 -5.21
CA VAL A 159 -0.50 -16.23 -6.31
C VAL A 159 -0.08 -16.91 -7.61
N THR A 160 -0.73 -16.53 -8.71
CA THR A 160 -0.34 -16.85 -10.08
C THR A 160 -0.23 -15.55 -10.86
N VAL A 161 0.82 -15.40 -11.67
CA VAL A 161 1.00 -14.22 -12.53
C VAL A 161 1.00 -14.67 -13.99
N LEU A 162 0.04 -14.17 -14.75
CA LEU A 162 -0.06 -14.35 -16.19
C LEU A 162 0.55 -13.15 -16.91
N ARG A 163 1.15 -13.43 -18.07
CA ARG A 163 1.89 -12.46 -18.88
C ARG A 163 1.21 -12.31 -20.25
N PRO A 164 0.24 -11.38 -20.38
CA PRO A 164 -0.24 -10.94 -21.68
C PRO A 164 0.90 -10.52 -22.62
N ALA A 165 0.60 -10.41 -23.91
CA ALA A 165 1.54 -9.79 -24.85
C ALA A 165 1.81 -8.34 -24.43
N SER A 166 3.09 -7.96 -24.35
CA SER A 166 3.46 -6.60 -23.96
C SER A 166 2.86 -5.56 -24.90
N SER A 167 2.36 -4.48 -24.31
CA SER A 167 1.87 -3.30 -25.02
C SER A 167 2.98 -2.70 -25.88
N ALA A 168 2.61 -2.12 -27.02
CA ALA A 168 3.53 -1.34 -27.85
C ALA A 168 4.06 -0.09 -27.13
N GLY A 169 3.40 0.37 -26.07
CA GLY A 169 3.85 1.47 -25.20
C GLY A 169 4.77 1.05 -24.07
N ALA A 170 4.99 -0.25 -23.85
CA ALA A 170 5.90 -0.73 -22.82
C ALA A 170 7.38 -0.51 -23.23
N PRO A 171 8.25 -0.03 -22.33
CA PRO A 171 9.70 -0.03 -22.56
C PRO A 171 10.24 -1.41 -22.95
N GLU A 172 11.36 -1.42 -23.70
CA GLU A 172 11.98 -2.67 -24.15
C GLU A 172 12.32 -3.59 -22.97
N GLY A 173 11.91 -4.85 -23.05
CA GLY A 173 12.13 -5.84 -21.99
C GLY A 173 11.12 -5.80 -20.84
N LEU A 174 10.22 -4.80 -20.78
CA LEU A 174 9.15 -4.75 -19.77
C LEU A 174 7.96 -5.63 -20.19
N ILE A 175 7.53 -6.49 -19.26
CA ILE A 175 6.32 -7.31 -19.40
C ILE A 175 5.15 -6.53 -18.81
N ASP A 176 4.41 -5.84 -19.67
CA ASP A 176 3.32 -4.94 -19.29
C ASP A 176 2.23 -4.95 -20.38
N PRO A 177 0.96 -5.29 -20.08
CA PRO A 177 0.40 -5.52 -18.75
C PRO A 177 0.73 -6.89 -18.13
N GLN A 178 0.38 -7.06 -16.86
CA GLN A 178 0.34 -8.35 -16.16
C GLN A 178 -1.05 -8.60 -15.59
N PHE A 179 -1.40 -9.87 -15.39
CA PHE A 179 -2.65 -10.26 -14.73
C PHE A 179 -2.31 -11.17 -13.55
N VAL A 180 -2.68 -10.75 -12.35
CA VAL A 180 -2.35 -11.44 -11.10
C VAL A 180 -3.61 -12.07 -10.53
N LEU A 181 -3.53 -13.34 -10.16
CA LEU A 181 -4.61 -14.06 -9.47
C LEU A 181 -4.12 -14.47 -8.08
N PHE A 182 -4.85 -14.05 -7.05
CA PHE A 182 -4.65 -14.48 -5.68
C PHE A 182 -5.77 -15.42 -5.23
N GLU A 183 -5.39 -16.41 -4.42
CA GLU A 183 -6.31 -17.25 -3.65
C GLU A 183 -6.27 -16.84 -2.18
N THR A 184 -7.40 -16.94 -1.48
CA THR A 184 -7.50 -16.59 -0.06
C THR A 184 -7.81 -17.80 0.82
N GLU A 185 -7.51 -17.69 2.11
CA GLU A 185 -7.66 -18.80 3.06
C GLU A 185 -9.12 -19.28 3.25
N ARG A 186 -10.14 -18.45 2.94
CA ARG A 186 -11.56 -18.85 2.97
C ARG A 186 -12.19 -18.92 1.58
N GLY A 187 -11.38 -19.05 0.54
CA GLY A 187 -11.80 -19.45 -0.80
C GLY A 187 -12.33 -18.33 -1.70
N ALA A 188 -12.26 -17.06 -1.28
CA ALA A 188 -12.44 -15.95 -2.21
C ALA A 188 -11.24 -15.87 -3.18
N LEU A 189 -11.49 -15.40 -4.40
CA LEU A 189 -10.45 -15.13 -5.40
C LEU A 189 -10.29 -13.62 -5.61
N VAL A 190 -9.08 -13.19 -5.94
CA VAL A 190 -8.81 -11.79 -6.29
C VAL A 190 -8.01 -11.75 -7.56
N ASP A 191 -8.52 -11.11 -8.60
CA ASP A 191 -7.73 -10.78 -9.78
C ASP A 191 -7.35 -9.32 -9.83
N VAL A 192 -6.16 -9.06 -10.37
CA VAL A 192 -5.62 -7.72 -10.58
C VAL A 192 -5.12 -7.62 -12.01
N GLU A 193 -5.80 -6.81 -12.81
CA GLU A 193 -5.21 -6.26 -14.03
C GLU A 193 -4.26 -5.13 -13.64
N VAL A 194 -2.97 -5.27 -13.94
CA VAL A 194 -1.97 -4.20 -13.77
C VAL A 194 -1.38 -3.79 -15.11
N PHE A 195 -1.51 -2.51 -15.46
CA PHE A 195 -1.03 -1.95 -16.73
C PHE A 195 -0.38 -0.59 -16.51
N VAL A 196 0.95 -0.55 -16.43
CA VAL A 196 1.67 0.65 -15.97
C VAL A 196 2.08 1.61 -17.09
N ASN A 197 1.91 1.23 -18.36
CA ASN A 197 2.11 2.10 -19.53
C ASN A 197 0.86 2.16 -20.42
N CYS A 198 -0.30 2.44 -19.82
CA CYS A 198 -1.57 2.49 -20.55
C CYS A 198 -1.71 3.76 -21.40
N GLY A 199 -1.00 4.84 -21.05
CA GLY A 199 -0.95 6.11 -21.78
C GLY A 199 -2.18 7.00 -21.67
N PHE A 200 -3.31 6.51 -21.15
CA PHE A 200 -4.58 7.27 -21.14
C PHE A 200 -5.02 7.79 -19.76
N GLY A 201 -4.40 7.35 -18.66
CA GLY A 201 -4.71 7.85 -17.33
C GLY A 201 -4.34 6.90 -16.19
N TYR A 202 -4.33 7.45 -14.99
CA TYR A 202 -4.23 6.71 -13.74
C TYR A 202 -5.61 6.21 -13.30
N GLN A 203 -5.79 4.89 -13.21
CA GLN A 203 -7.07 4.27 -12.85
C GLN A 203 -6.87 3.19 -11.80
N VAL A 204 -7.60 3.31 -10.70
CA VAL A 204 -7.71 2.26 -9.68
C VAL A 204 -9.18 1.94 -9.49
N ARG A 205 -9.56 0.67 -9.68
CA ARG A 205 -10.93 0.18 -9.51
C ARG A 205 -10.95 -1.12 -8.74
N CYS A 206 -12.06 -1.37 -8.07
CA CYS A 206 -12.32 -2.64 -7.40
C CYS A 206 -13.83 -2.95 -7.48
N GLU A 207 -14.18 -4.14 -7.96
CA GLU A 207 -15.52 -4.71 -7.80
C GLU A 207 -15.46 -5.89 -6.84
N ALA A 208 -16.29 -5.86 -5.79
CA ALA A 208 -16.52 -7.00 -4.92
C ALA A 208 -17.79 -7.73 -5.35
N VAL A 209 -17.65 -8.98 -5.76
CA VAL A 209 -18.77 -9.89 -6.07
C VAL A 209 -19.06 -10.73 -4.83
N CYS A 210 -20.28 -10.64 -4.33
CA CYS A 210 -20.75 -11.34 -3.13
C CYS A 210 -21.91 -12.29 -3.48
N GLU A 211 -22.33 -13.12 -2.52
CA GLU A 211 -23.40 -14.12 -2.71
C GLU A 211 -24.74 -13.53 -3.21
N ALA A 212 -25.08 -12.30 -2.82
CA ALA A 212 -26.37 -11.68 -3.10
C ALA A 212 -26.27 -10.36 -3.90
N GLY A 213 -25.10 -10.02 -4.44
CA GLY A 213 -24.90 -8.81 -5.27
C GLY A 213 -23.44 -8.43 -5.44
N SER A 214 -23.16 -7.35 -6.17
CA SER A 214 -21.82 -6.78 -6.30
C SER A 214 -21.81 -5.28 -5.98
N ALA A 215 -20.62 -4.77 -5.62
CA ALA A 215 -20.38 -3.36 -5.37
C ALA A 215 -19.04 -2.96 -5.97
N ARG A 216 -19.00 -1.78 -6.62
CA ARG A 216 -17.86 -1.32 -7.41
C ARG A 216 -17.46 0.10 -7.05
N ILE A 217 -16.16 0.33 -6.98
CA ILE A 217 -15.53 1.63 -6.65
C ILE A 217 -14.46 1.99 -7.69
N GLY A 218 -14.09 3.28 -7.74
CA GLY A 218 -13.09 3.80 -8.69
C GLY A 218 -13.69 4.22 -10.04
N ASP A 219 -15.01 4.32 -10.09
CA ASP A 219 -15.77 4.84 -11.22
C ASP A 219 -16.40 6.20 -10.92
N GLU A 220 -16.14 6.80 -9.76
CA GLU A 220 -16.62 8.16 -9.48
C GLU A 220 -16.16 9.09 -10.61
N HIS A 221 -17.16 9.73 -11.21
CA HIS A 221 -16.97 10.59 -12.35
C HIS A 221 -16.62 12.01 -11.91
N THR A 222 -15.64 12.63 -12.56
CA THR A 222 -15.38 14.07 -12.40
C THR A 222 -16.43 14.90 -13.15
N MET A 223 -16.21 16.21 -13.27
CA MET A 223 -17.13 17.10 -13.98
C MET A 223 -17.23 16.70 -15.46
N VAL A 224 -18.43 16.32 -15.90
CA VAL A 224 -18.72 16.10 -17.31
C VAL A 224 -18.89 17.44 -18.02
N VAL A 225 -18.00 17.73 -18.97
CA VAL A 225 -18.06 18.94 -19.79
C VAL A 225 -18.77 18.62 -21.11
N THR A 226 -19.87 19.29 -21.38
CA THR A 226 -20.60 19.17 -22.66
C THR A 226 -20.34 20.40 -23.53
N SER A 227 -19.70 20.20 -24.68
CA SER A 227 -19.42 21.27 -25.64
C SER A 227 -19.26 20.70 -27.05
N GLY A 228 -19.70 21.44 -28.08
CA GLY A 228 -19.51 21.06 -29.49
C GLY A 228 -20.07 19.69 -29.88
N GLY A 229 -21.15 19.22 -29.23
CA GLY A 229 -21.74 17.90 -29.48
C GLY A 229 -21.00 16.72 -28.85
N ARG A 230 -20.07 16.96 -27.92
CA ARG A 230 -19.35 15.93 -27.15
C ARG A 230 -19.58 16.11 -25.65
N ALA A 231 -19.50 14.99 -24.92
CA ALA A 231 -19.36 14.97 -23.46
C ALA A 231 -17.99 14.35 -23.14
N THR A 232 -17.21 15.04 -22.31
CA THR A 232 -15.88 14.60 -21.87
C THR A 232 -15.77 14.67 -20.37
N GLU A 233 -14.88 13.85 -19.82
CA GLU A 233 -14.58 13.80 -18.40
C GLU A 233 -13.06 13.68 -18.22
N ASP A 234 -12.54 14.31 -17.18
CA ASP A 234 -11.13 14.23 -16.86
C ASP A 234 -10.81 12.91 -16.15
N VAL A 235 -9.80 12.22 -16.65
CA VAL A 235 -9.19 11.06 -15.99
C VAL A 235 -7.94 11.54 -15.27
N ALA A 236 -7.81 11.19 -13.98
CA ALA A 236 -6.62 11.52 -13.21
C ALA A 236 -5.36 11.05 -13.95
N GLN A 237 -4.31 11.86 -13.94
CA GLN A 237 -3.04 11.53 -14.62
C GLN A 237 -1.95 11.05 -13.66
N ASP A 238 -2.19 11.14 -12.35
CA ASP A 238 -1.23 10.79 -11.31
C ASP A 238 -1.94 10.27 -10.05
N TYR A 239 -1.28 9.37 -9.32
CA TYR A 239 -1.79 8.80 -8.08
C TYR A 239 -1.92 9.84 -6.96
N LEU A 240 -1.08 10.88 -6.95
CA LEU A 240 -1.18 12.01 -6.03
C LEU A 240 -2.50 12.77 -6.22
N VAL A 241 -3.00 12.86 -7.47
CA VAL A 241 -4.32 13.46 -7.73
C VAL A 241 -5.42 12.51 -7.26
N ARG A 242 -5.33 11.22 -7.60
CA ARG A 242 -6.37 10.24 -7.24
C ARG A 242 -6.49 10.01 -5.73
N PHE A 243 -5.39 10.05 -4.99
CA PHE A 243 -5.34 9.68 -3.57
C PHE A 243 -4.94 10.84 -2.64
N ALA A 244 -4.92 12.09 -3.11
CA ALA A 244 -4.59 13.28 -2.29
C ALA A 244 -5.26 13.25 -0.92
N ASP A 245 -6.60 13.20 -0.90
CA ASP A 245 -7.37 13.15 0.34
C ASP A 245 -7.07 11.92 1.21
N ALA A 246 -6.70 10.79 0.60
CA ALA A 246 -6.42 9.56 1.33
C ALA A 246 -5.11 9.69 2.12
N TYR A 247 -4.08 10.33 1.54
CA TYR A 247 -2.84 10.67 2.24
C TYR A 247 -3.10 11.64 3.41
N ASP A 248 -3.88 12.70 3.19
CA ASP A 248 -4.24 13.64 4.26
C ASP A 248 -4.97 12.94 5.42
N ARG A 249 -5.96 12.09 5.09
CA ARG A 249 -6.72 11.32 6.09
C ARG A 249 -5.85 10.31 6.83
N GLU A 250 -4.91 9.68 6.14
CA GLU A 250 -3.97 8.73 6.74
C GLU A 250 -3.09 9.41 7.79
N VAL A 251 -2.44 10.50 7.41
CA VAL A 251 -1.56 11.26 8.30
C VAL A 251 -2.35 11.83 9.47
N GLN A 252 -3.52 12.43 9.22
CA GLN A 252 -4.37 12.98 10.29
C GLN A 252 -4.84 11.88 11.25
N ALA A 253 -5.28 10.73 10.74
CA ALA A 253 -5.71 9.61 11.57
C ALA A 253 -4.55 9.04 12.41
N TRP A 254 -3.35 8.97 11.85
CA TRP A 254 -2.14 8.55 12.55
C TRP A 254 -1.79 9.53 13.68
N VAL A 255 -1.79 10.84 13.42
CA VAL A 255 -1.54 11.87 14.44
C VAL A 255 -2.56 11.75 15.58
N ASP A 256 -3.85 11.65 15.25
CA ASP A 256 -4.92 11.55 16.24
C ASP A 256 -4.82 10.28 17.08
N ALA A 257 -4.50 9.14 16.48
CA ALA A 257 -4.31 7.87 17.18
C ALA A 257 -3.07 7.92 18.08
N THR A 258 -1.97 8.46 17.56
CA THR A 258 -0.70 8.63 18.27
C THR A 258 -0.86 9.49 19.52
N ARG A 259 -1.59 10.61 19.43
CA ARG A 259 -1.90 11.47 20.60
C ARG A 259 -2.70 10.76 21.70
N ARG A 260 -3.41 9.68 21.35
CA ARG A 260 -4.15 8.82 22.30
C ARG A 260 -3.35 7.57 22.72
N GLY A 261 -2.09 7.45 22.31
CA GLY A 261 -1.25 6.28 22.58
C GLY A 261 -1.73 5.01 21.87
N ARG A 262 -2.31 5.14 20.68
CA ARG A 262 -2.88 4.03 19.90
C ARG A 262 -2.31 3.99 18.49
N VAL A 263 -2.36 2.80 17.89
CA VAL A 263 -2.18 2.59 16.45
C VAL A 263 -3.46 1.96 15.90
N THR A 264 -4.06 2.58 14.89
CA THR A 264 -5.37 2.15 14.34
C THR A 264 -5.33 1.81 12.85
N GLY A 265 -4.25 2.17 12.15
CA GLY A 265 -4.05 1.86 10.74
C GLY A 265 -3.42 0.49 10.48
N PRO A 266 -3.02 0.23 9.22
CA PRO A 266 -2.21 -0.92 8.84
C PRO A 266 -0.96 -1.01 9.72
N GLY A 267 -0.70 -2.17 10.32
CA GLY A 267 0.45 -2.35 11.22
C GLY A 267 1.66 -3.01 10.55
N ALA A 268 2.73 -3.24 11.32
CA ALA A 268 3.90 -3.96 10.80
C ALA A 268 3.56 -5.35 10.24
N TRP A 269 2.57 -6.04 10.82
CA TRP A 269 2.07 -7.31 10.29
C TRP A 269 1.49 -7.17 8.87
N ASP A 270 0.77 -6.09 8.59
CA ASP A 270 0.24 -5.83 7.23
C ASP A 270 1.38 -5.60 6.24
N GLY A 271 2.41 -4.84 6.64
CA GLY A 271 3.62 -4.65 5.85
C GLY A 271 4.34 -5.97 5.57
N TYR A 272 4.51 -6.83 6.58
CA TYR A 272 5.12 -8.15 6.43
C TYR A 272 4.33 -9.06 5.48
N ALA A 273 3.02 -9.19 5.69
CA ALA A 273 2.19 -10.04 4.84
C ALA A 273 2.21 -9.55 3.39
N ALA A 274 2.16 -8.23 3.16
CA ALA A 274 2.28 -7.66 1.83
C ALA A 274 3.62 -8.01 1.15
N SER A 275 4.74 -7.92 1.88
CA SER A 275 6.07 -8.30 1.37
C SER A 275 6.17 -9.78 1.02
N VAL A 276 5.63 -10.69 1.84
CA VAL A 276 5.66 -12.15 1.54
C VAL A 276 4.87 -12.46 0.28
N VAL A 277 3.68 -11.88 0.14
CA VAL A 277 2.84 -12.09 -1.05
C VAL A 277 3.50 -11.49 -2.29
N ALA A 278 4.07 -10.29 -2.19
CA ALA A 278 4.78 -9.64 -3.29
C ALA A 278 5.96 -10.50 -3.78
N GLU A 279 6.79 -11.00 -2.87
CA GLU A 279 7.89 -11.92 -3.21
C GLU A 279 7.40 -13.22 -3.86
N ALA A 280 6.29 -13.78 -3.37
CA ALA A 280 5.65 -14.92 -4.01
C ALA A 280 5.16 -14.59 -5.43
N GLY A 281 4.62 -13.38 -5.64
CA GLY A 281 4.17 -12.91 -6.94
C GLY A 281 5.32 -12.71 -7.92
N VAL A 282 6.46 -12.18 -7.47
CA VAL A 282 7.68 -12.09 -8.30
C VAL A 282 8.16 -13.49 -8.70
N ARG A 283 8.19 -14.46 -7.77
CA ARG A 283 8.49 -15.86 -8.12
C ARG A 283 7.47 -16.45 -9.11
N ALA A 284 6.19 -16.12 -8.97
CA ALA A 284 5.14 -16.58 -9.87
C ALA A 284 5.30 -15.97 -11.28
N LEU A 285 5.74 -14.72 -11.39
CA LEU A 285 6.06 -14.06 -12.66
C LEU A 285 7.23 -14.76 -13.39
N GLU A 286 8.25 -15.16 -12.64
CA GLU A 286 9.42 -15.86 -13.18
C GLU A 286 9.06 -17.29 -13.64
N THR A 287 8.35 -18.04 -12.79
CA THR A 287 8.05 -19.45 -13.02
C THR A 287 6.83 -19.67 -13.94
N GLY A 288 5.91 -18.70 -14.02
CA GLY A 288 4.63 -18.82 -14.73
C GLY A 288 3.63 -19.78 -14.10
N GLY A 289 3.91 -20.27 -12.88
CA GLY A 289 3.08 -21.22 -12.15
C GLY A 289 2.45 -20.64 -10.89
N ARG A 290 1.56 -21.42 -10.27
CA ARG A 290 0.99 -21.11 -8.96
C ARG A 290 2.08 -21.22 -7.89
N VAL A 291 2.29 -20.15 -7.12
CA VAL A 291 3.22 -20.10 -5.99
C VAL A 291 2.43 -19.97 -4.70
N ALA A 292 2.71 -20.84 -3.73
CA ALA A 292 2.10 -20.75 -2.39
C ALA A 292 2.66 -19.56 -1.60
N VAL A 293 1.81 -18.98 -0.76
CA VAL A 293 2.17 -17.93 0.20
C VAL A 293 2.14 -18.55 1.60
N GLU A 294 3.27 -18.53 2.28
CA GLU A 294 3.43 -19.06 3.63
C GLU A 294 3.84 -17.93 4.56
N LEU A 295 2.90 -17.46 5.39
CA LEU A 295 3.17 -16.47 6.42
C LEU A 295 3.71 -17.14 7.68
N ALA A 296 4.60 -16.44 8.39
CA ALA A 296 5.01 -16.84 9.73
C ALA A 296 3.79 -16.89 10.69
N PRO A 297 3.91 -17.51 11.88
CA PRO A 297 2.89 -17.40 12.91
C PRO A 297 2.66 -15.93 13.29
N ARG A 298 1.40 -15.49 13.27
CA ARG A 298 1.04 -14.12 13.65
C ARG A 298 1.26 -13.93 15.15
N PRO A 299 2.05 -12.94 15.58
CA PRO A 299 2.18 -12.62 17.01
C PRO A 299 0.84 -12.15 17.59
N ASP A 300 0.58 -12.49 18.85
CA ASP A 300 -0.64 -12.09 19.58
C ASP A 300 -0.89 -10.58 19.57
N LEU A 301 0.20 -9.77 19.48
CA LEU A 301 0.12 -8.32 19.35
C LEU A 301 -0.74 -7.86 18.15
N TYR A 302 -0.80 -8.66 17.09
CA TYR A 302 -1.57 -8.38 15.87
C TYR A 302 -2.76 -9.33 15.68
N ALA A 303 -3.05 -10.19 16.65
CA ALA A 303 -4.24 -11.02 16.60
C ALA A 303 -5.47 -10.11 16.53
N GLU A 304 -6.42 -10.44 15.65
CA GLU A 304 -7.69 -9.75 15.66
C GLU A 304 -8.38 -10.03 17.00
N VAL A 305 -8.67 -8.97 17.75
CA VAL A 305 -9.54 -9.10 18.92
C VAL A 305 -10.87 -9.57 18.36
N SER A 306 -11.23 -10.83 18.61
CA SER A 306 -12.54 -11.38 18.22
C SER A 306 -13.62 -10.39 18.65
N ARG A 307 -14.30 -9.80 17.67
CA ARG A 307 -15.48 -8.96 17.90
C ARG A 307 -16.72 -9.85 17.96
#